data_AF-A0A2E5IF60-F1
#
_entry.id   AF-A0A2E5IF60-F1
#
_cell.length_a   1.000
_cell.length_b   1.000
_cell.length_c   1.000
_cell.angle_alpha   90.00
_cell.angle_beta   90.00
_cell.angle_gamma   90.00
#
_symmetry.space_group_name_H-M   'P 1'
#
loop_
_entity.id
_entity.type
_entity.pdbx_description
1 polymer ?
#
loop_
_entity_poly.entity_id
_entity_poly.type
_entity_poly.pdbx_seq_one_letter_code
_entity_poly.pdbx_strand_id
1 'polypeptide(L)'
;MDLLFSLVAVFISLQVLLFGPLTVVLEGAMLRTHRRQTNRRCSLVALPLSFGLAWAYGDMTWSLPAVVVVVGLTVLYHGMLDRQLSVRA
;
A
#
# COMPACT_ATOMS: atom_id res chain seq x y z
N MET A 1 -8.19 8.45 -20.23
CA MET A 1 -7.82 7.16 -19.63
C MET A 1 -8.30 6.00 -20.50
N ASP A 2 -7.35 5.30 -21.11
CA ASP A 2 -7.61 4.10 -21.91
C ASP A 2 -7.88 2.89 -21.01
N LEU A 3 -8.79 2.00 -21.42
CA LEU A 3 -9.21 0.83 -20.64
C LEU A 3 -8.02 -0.02 -20.16
N LEU A 4 -7.05 -0.27 -21.04
CA LEU A 4 -5.86 -1.06 -20.74
C LEU A 4 -4.99 -0.40 -19.67
N PHE A 5 -4.86 0.93 -19.72
CA PHE A 5 -4.11 1.68 -18.72
C PHE A 5 -4.81 1.65 -17.36
N SER A 6 -6.14 1.84 -17.32
CA SER A 6 -6.91 1.70 -16.08
C SER A 6 -6.77 0.31 -15.47
N LEU A 7 -6.76 -0.73 -16.30
CA LEU A 7 -6.63 -2.11 -15.86
C LEU A 7 -5.24 -2.39 -15.25
N VAL A 8 -4.17 -1.87 -15.87
CA VAL A 8 -2.81 -1.91 -15.32
C VAL A 8 -2.72 -1.13 -14.00
N ALA A 9 -3.30 0.07 -13.93
CA ALA A 9 -3.31 0.87 -12.71
C ALA A 9 -4.02 0.15 -11.55
N VAL A 10 -5.12 -0.54 -11.81
CA VAL A 10 -5.81 -1.38 -10.81
C VAL A 10 -4.92 -2.51 -10.32
N PHE A 11 -4.21 -3.22 -11.21
CA PHE A 11 -3.27 -4.27 -10.79
C PHE A 11 -2.13 -3.73 -9.94
N ILE A 12 -1.55 -2.58 -10.30
CA ILE A 12 -0.52 -1.93 -9.49
C ILE A 12 -1.10 -1.48 -8.15
N SER A 13 -2.34 -1.00 -8.12
CA SER A 13 -3.04 -0.63 -6.87
C SER A 13 -3.15 -1.82 -5.92
N LEU A 14 -3.57 -2.97 -6.44
CA LEU A 14 -3.65 -4.21 -5.65
C LEU A 14 -2.27 -4.62 -5.14
N GLN A 15 -1.25 -4.57 -5.99
CA GLN A 15 0.12 -4.90 -5.58
C GLN A 15 0.62 -3.97 -4.48
N VAL A 16 0.46 -2.66 -4.61
CA VAL A 16 0.91 -1.66 -3.63
C VAL A 16 0.16 -1.81 -2.31
N LEU A 17 -1.17 -1.94 -2.33
CA LEU A 17 -1.98 -2.07 -1.12
C LEU A 17 -1.74 -3.42 -0.41
N LEU A 18 -1.68 -4.51 -1.17
CA LEU A 18 -1.55 -5.85 -0.60
C LEU A 18 -0.09 -6.23 -0.29
N PHE A 19 0.90 -5.43 -0.71
CA PHE A 19 2.31 -5.75 -0.50
C PHE A 19 2.64 -6.03 0.97
N GLY A 20 2.20 -5.17 1.90
CA GLY A 20 2.40 -5.37 3.34
C GLY A 20 1.75 -6.65 3.87
N PRO A 21 0.41 -6.79 3.81
CA PRO A 21 -0.27 -7.96 4.35
C PRO A 21 0.16 -9.27 3.71
N LEU A 22 0.34 -9.32 2.38
CA LEU A 22 0.79 -10.53 1.70
C LEU A 22 2.20 -10.91 2.16
N THR A 23 3.12 -9.95 2.27
CA THR A 23 4.47 -10.24 2.77
C THR A 23 4.43 -10.73 4.21
N VAL A 24 3.59 -10.16 5.08
CA VAL A 24 3.42 -10.61 6.47
C VAL A 24 2.84 -12.03 6.56
N VAL A 25 1.91 -12.39 5.66
CA VAL A 25 1.35 -13.75 5.58
C VAL A 25 2.39 -14.73 5.06
N LEU A 26 3.11 -14.38 4.00
CA LEU A 26 4.14 -15.20 3.36
C LEU A 26 5.38 -15.38 4.24
N GLU A 27 5.78 -14.37 5.01
CA GLU A 27 6.88 -14.47 5.98
C GLU A 27 6.61 -15.54 7.04
N GLY A 28 5.33 -15.75 7.41
CA GLY A 28 4.97 -16.80 8.37
C GLY A 28 5.54 -16.62 9.78
N ALA A 29 6.08 -15.46 10.12
CA ALA A 29 6.73 -15.23 11.41
C ALA A 29 5.78 -15.46 12.60
N MET A 30 6.23 -16.26 13.59
CA MET A 30 5.45 -16.57 14.79
C MET A 30 5.28 -15.36 15.72
N LEU A 31 6.34 -14.55 15.86
CA LEU A 31 6.31 -13.36 16.72
C LEU A 31 5.66 -12.19 15.99
N ARG A 32 4.65 -11.59 16.63
CA ARG A 32 3.94 -10.42 16.12
C ARG A 32 4.84 -9.20 15.89
N THR A 33 5.91 -9.07 16.68
CA THR A 33 6.92 -8.02 16.54
C THR A 33 7.65 -8.09 15.19
N HIS A 34 7.99 -9.29 14.71
CA HIS A 34 8.59 -9.49 13.40
C HIS A 34 7.61 -9.16 12.28
N ARG A 35 6.36 -9.65 12.36
CA ARG A 35 5.29 -9.29 11.42
C ARG A 35 5.08 -7.78 11.32
N ARG A 36 5.13 -7.08 12.45
CA ARG A 36 5.02 -5.62 12.50
C ARG A 36 6.21 -4.94 11.85
N GLN A 37 7.43 -5.42 12.10
CA GLN A 37 8.64 -4.90 11.47
C GLN A 37 8.61 -5.08 9.95
N THR A 38 8.12 -6.23 9.47
CA THR A 38 7.92 -6.50 8.04
C THR A 38 6.90 -5.55 7.43
N ASN A 39 5.72 -5.37 8.05
CA ASN A 39 4.75 -4.39 7.57
C ASN A 39 5.33 -2.98 7.46
N ARG A 40 6.13 -2.55 8.46
CA ARG A 40 6.80 -1.24 8.42
C ARG A 40 7.79 -1.12 7.27
N ARG A 41 8.61 -2.14 7.04
CA ARG A 41 9.54 -2.19 5.89
C ARG A 41 8.77 -2.15 4.56
N CYS A 42 7.70 -2.92 4.43
CA CYS A 42 6.83 -2.88 3.26
C CYS A 42 6.20 -1.50 3.05
N SER A 43 5.78 -0.82 4.12
CA SER A 43 5.19 0.53 4.01
C SER A 43 6.17 1.55 3.46
N LEU A 44 7.47 1.44 3.76
CA LEU A 44 8.52 2.31 3.22
C LEU A 44 8.65 2.18 1.70
N VAL A 45 8.29 1.03 1.13
CA VAL A 45 8.28 0.79 -0.31
C VAL A 45 6.92 1.16 -0.91
N ALA A 46 5.82 0.80 -0.26
CA ALA A 46 4.46 1.05 -0.73
C ALA A 46 4.13 2.55 -0.81
N LEU A 47 4.62 3.35 0.15
CA LEU A 47 4.40 4.79 0.17
C LEU A 47 4.90 5.51 -1.08
N PRO A 48 6.19 5.46 -1.47
CA PRO A 48 6.65 6.12 -2.69
C PRO A 48 5.95 5.57 -3.95
N LEU A 49 5.64 4.27 -4.00
CA LEU A 49 4.88 3.68 -5.11
C LEU A 49 3.45 4.23 -5.20
N SER A 50 2.81 4.53 -4.07
CA SER A 50 1.46 5.13 -4.04
C SER A 50 1.42 6.52 -4.67
N PHE A 51 2.51 7.29 -4.63
CA PHE A 51 2.61 8.57 -5.36
C PHE A 51 2.68 8.36 -6.87
N GLY A 52 3.47 7.38 -7.34
CA GLY A 52 3.51 7.03 -8.76
C GLY A 52 2.14 6.55 -9.28
N LEU A 53 1.41 5.81 -8.43
CA LEU A 53 0.06 5.36 -8.73
C LEU A 53 -0.95 6.52 -8.76
N ALA A 54 -0.86 7.46 -7.82
CA ALA A 54 -1.69 8.67 -7.82
C ALA A 54 -1.46 9.51 -9.08
N TRP A 55 -0.21 9.65 -9.50
CA TRP A 55 0.15 10.32 -10.76
C TRP A 55 -0.43 9.61 -11.97
N ALA A 56 -0.38 8.28 -12.01
CA ALA A 56 -1.00 7.48 -13.07
C ALA A 56 -2.53 7.69 -13.11
N TYR A 57 -3.22 7.69 -11.95
CA TYR A 57 -4.65 7.97 -11.89
C TYR A 57 -5.03 9.41 -12.26
N GLY A 58 -4.10 10.35 -12.10
CA GLY A 58 -4.22 11.72 -12.57
C GLY A 58 -3.97 11.90 -14.07
N ASP A 59 -4.05 10.84 -14.88
CA ASP A 59 -3.75 10.87 -16.32
C ASP A 59 -2.34 11.43 -16.59
N MET A 60 -1.37 11.00 -15.77
CA MET A 60 0.01 11.47 -15.79
C MET A 60 0.18 12.96 -15.43
N THR A 61 -0.80 13.55 -14.76
CA THR A 61 -0.73 14.89 -14.18
C THR A 61 -0.94 14.84 -12.67
N TRP A 62 -0.38 15.81 -11.96
CA TRP A 62 -0.53 15.88 -10.51
C TRP A 62 -1.94 16.35 -10.14
N SER A 63 -2.72 15.42 -9.59
CA SER A 63 -4.06 15.68 -9.07
C SER A 63 -4.04 15.53 -7.54
N LEU A 64 -4.28 16.63 -6.83
CA LEU A 64 -4.36 16.62 -5.37
C LEU A 64 -5.42 15.62 -4.85
N PRO A 65 -6.64 15.54 -5.43
CA PRO A 65 -7.60 14.50 -5.08
C PRO A 65 -7.05 13.07 -5.25
N ALA A 66 -6.38 12.77 -6.37
CA ALA A 66 -5.83 11.44 -6.62
C ALA A 66 -4.73 11.08 -5.60
N VAL A 67 -3.85 12.04 -5.28
CA VAL A 67 -2.80 11.86 -4.27
C VAL A 67 -3.42 11.60 -2.90
N VAL A 68 -4.38 12.42 -2.47
CA VAL A 68 -5.02 12.26 -1.16
C VAL A 68 -5.72 10.90 -1.04
N VAL A 69 -6.45 10.47 -2.07
CA VAL A 69 -7.16 9.18 -2.05
C VAL A 69 -6.19 8.02 -2.05
N VAL A 70 -5.26 7.96 -3.00
CA VAL A 70 -4.38 6.81 -3.18
C VAL A 70 -3.39 6.68 -2.02
N VAL A 71 -2.67 7.76 -1.70
CA VAL A 71 -1.70 7.76 -0.60
C VAL A 71 -2.41 7.59 0.74
N GLY A 72 -3.57 8.26 0.91
CA GLY A 72 -4.38 8.13 2.12
C GLY A 72 -4.84 6.70 2.37
N LEU A 73 -5.34 6.00 1.35
CA LEU A 73 -5.72 4.59 1.46
C LEU A 73 -4.50 3.70 1.77
N THR A 74 -3.35 3.93 1.13
CA THR A 74 -2.11 3.19 1.44
C THR A 74 -1.69 3.37 2.89
N VAL A 75 -1.67 4.62 3.39
CA VAL A 75 -1.33 4.93 4.79
C VAL A 75 -2.32 4.28 5.75
N LEU A 76 -3.63 4.41 5.49
CA LEU A 76 -4.68 3.83 6.33
C LEU A 76 -4.53 2.31 6.41
N TYR A 77 -4.33 1.65 5.28
CA TYR A 77 -4.27 0.20 5.24
C TYR A 77 -3.04 -0.37 5.98
N HIS A 78 -1.85 0.18 5.72
CA HIS A 78 -0.65 -0.20 6.45
C HIS A 78 -0.70 0.19 7.94
N GLY A 79 -1.31 1.33 8.26
CA GLY A 79 -1.50 1.81 9.63
C GLY A 79 -2.49 0.95 10.43
N MET A 80 -3.59 0.52 9.81
CA MET A 80 -4.54 -0.43 10.41
C MET A 80 -3.85 -1.76 10.72
N LEU A 81 -3.04 -2.28 9.80
CA LEU A 81 -2.28 -3.51 10.03
C LEU A 81 -1.23 -3.33 11.14
N ASP A 82 -0.48 -2.21 11.17
CA ASP A 82 0.47 -1.93 12.26
C ASP A 82 -0.24 -1.87 13.61
N ARG A 83 -1.40 -1.20 13.69
CA ARG A 83 -2.21 -1.12 14.92
C ARG A 83 -2.76 -2.48 15.35
N GLN A 84 -3.25 -3.31 14.42
CA GLN A 84 -3.71 -4.67 14.73
C GLN A 84 -2.58 -5.54 15.28
N LEU A 85 -1.37 -5.38 14.75
CA LEU A 85 -0.18 -6.09 15.21
C LEU A 85 0.37 -5.52 16.54
N SER A 86 0.09 -4.26 16.88
CA SER A 86 0.54 -3.63 18.13
C SER A 86 -0.41 -3.81 19.32
N VAL A 87 -1.73 -3.83 19.12
CA VAL A 87 -2.75 -3.85 20.21
C VAL A 87 -2.92 -5.24 20.84
N ARG A 88 -2.50 -6.31 20.15
CA ARG A 88 -2.59 -7.70 20.64
C ARG A 88 -1.20 -8.28 20.90
N ALA A 89 -0.28 -7.46 21.40
CA ALA A 89 1.07 -7.86 21.81
C ALA A 89 1.08 -8.39 23.24
#